data_AF-M1PT14-F1
#
_entry.id   AF-M1PT14-F1
#
_cell.length_a   1.000
_cell.length_b   1.000
_cell.length_c   1.000
_cell.angle_alpha   90.00
_cell.angle_beta   90.00
_cell.angle_gamma   90.00
#
_symmetry.space_group_name_H-M   'P 1'
#
loop_
_entity.id
_entity.type
_entity.pdbx_description
1 polymer ?
#
loop_
_entity_poly.entity_id
_entity_poly.type
_entity_poly.pdbx_seq_one_letter_code
_entity_poly.pdbx_strand_id
1 'polypeptide(L)'
;KRCHCGGIPLGQRQLTTYEVSTTGVFVEGDDLHFVNNAAMQQMWDDIRRTIIVGLDLAHQTLQKRLGKEVTPETINEYLHVLNHAMPGAAVVQEHMVETHPALTEDCYVKVFTGDDEMADDLEPQFVLNIDKLFPTKMAAQLKAAVGKSMWQAVHIPTTVSRTCDGGTTSRWSAMQIGMSFIGAYKMCAGEAAVADLAFAAKHAGVIQMADILPARRARGPNEPGGIKFGHFCDMVQSDRKYPNDPVRSS
;
A
#
# COMPACT_ATOMS: atom_id res chain seq x y z
N LYS A 1 -13.61 -42.40 -13.38
CA LYS A 1 -13.56 -42.25 -11.90
C LYS A 1 -14.31 -40.95 -11.58
N ARG A 2 -15.36 -41.04 -10.76
CA ARG A 2 -16.54 -40.14 -10.84
C ARG A 2 -16.39 -38.90 -9.94
N CYS A 3 -16.50 -37.70 -10.54
CA CYS A 3 -16.70 -36.41 -9.88
C CYS A 3 -17.82 -35.62 -10.61
N HIS A 4 -18.44 -34.67 -9.91
CA HIS A 4 -19.81 -34.14 -10.01
C HIS A 4 -20.86 -35.05 -9.36
N CYS A 5 -21.86 -34.48 -8.64
CA CYS A 5 -22.95 -35.26 -8.04
C CYS A 5 -23.63 -36.12 -9.13
N GLY A 6 -23.42 -37.44 -9.06
CA GLY A 6 -23.86 -38.41 -10.06
C GLY A 6 -22.94 -38.64 -11.27
N GLY A 7 -21.82 -37.93 -11.41
CA GLY A 7 -20.94 -38.03 -12.59
C GLY A 7 -21.58 -37.50 -13.87
N ILE A 8 -22.58 -36.61 -13.74
CA ILE A 8 -23.29 -36.02 -14.88
C ILE A 8 -22.31 -35.12 -15.64
N PRO A 9 -22.13 -35.31 -16.96
CA PRO A 9 -21.26 -34.45 -17.75
C PRO A 9 -21.85 -33.04 -17.82
N LEU A 10 -21.04 -32.03 -17.53
CA LEU A 10 -21.39 -30.61 -17.74
C LEU A 10 -21.71 -30.36 -19.22
N GLY A 11 -22.39 -29.25 -19.51
CA GLY A 11 -22.76 -28.88 -20.89
C GLY A 11 -24.07 -29.49 -21.39
N GLN A 12 -24.97 -29.93 -20.50
CA GLN A 12 -26.34 -30.32 -20.87
C GLN A 12 -27.15 -29.17 -21.52
N ARG A 13 -26.72 -27.93 -21.26
CA ARG A 13 -27.07 -26.71 -21.99
C ARG A 13 -25.80 -26.08 -22.52
N GLN A 14 -25.92 -25.18 -23.49
CA GLN A 14 -24.78 -24.41 -24.00
C GLN A 14 -24.05 -23.70 -22.83
N LEU A 15 -22.73 -23.90 -22.79
CA LEU A 15 -21.80 -23.10 -21.99
C LEU A 15 -21.50 -21.84 -22.82
N THR A 16 -22.02 -20.71 -22.38
CA THR A 16 -21.98 -19.45 -23.11
C THR A 16 -20.78 -18.63 -22.67
N THR A 17 -20.24 -17.83 -23.60
CA THR A 17 -19.22 -16.83 -23.30
C THR A 17 -19.81 -15.61 -22.59
N TYR A 18 -18.98 -14.87 -21.87
CA TYR A 18 -19.32 -13.61 -21.21
C TYR A 18 -18.53 -12.47 -21.82
N GLU A 19 -19.21 -11.37 -22.14
CA GLU A 19 -18.52 -10.11 -22.41
C GLU A 19 -18.07 -9.50 -21.08
N VAL A 20 -16.79 -9.16 -20.96
CA VAL A 20 -16.35 -8.26 -19.89
C VAL A 20 -16.87 -6.87 -20.26
N SER A 21 -17.89 -6.39 -19.53
CA SER A 21 -18.57 -5.13 -19.82
C SER A 21 -17.60 -4.01 -20.16
N THR A 22 -17.91 -3.22 -21.19
CA THR A 22 -17.13 -2.07 -21.71
C THR A 22 -15.85 -2.39 -22.47
N THR A 23 -15.55 -3.66 -22.74
CA THR A 23 -14.30 -4.05 -23.40
C THR A 23 -14.48 -4.65 -24.79
N GLY A 24 -15.67 -5.20 -25.10
CA GLY A 24 -15.87 -6.03 -26.30
C GLY A 24 -15.13 -7.37 -26.26
N VAL A 25 -14.54 -7.74 -25.11
CA VAL A 25 -13.79 -9.00 -24.94
C VAL A 25 -14.73 -10.07 -24.41
N PHE A 26 -14.84 -11.17 -25.15
CA PHE A 26 -15.63 -12.34 -24.78
C PHE A 26 -14.73 -13.48 -24.31
N VAL A 27 -15.06 -14.08 -23.17
CA VAL A 27 -14.30 -15.19 -22.56
C VAL A 27 -15.21 -16.31 -22.08
N GLU A 28 -14.66 -17.49 -21.85
CA GLU A 28 -15.37 -18.53 -21.11
C GLU A 28 -15.48 -18.14 -19.63
N GLY A 29 -16.50 -18.65 -18.93
CA GLY A 29 -16.71 -18.32 -17.52
C GLY A 29 -15.53 -18.72 -16.62
N ASP A 30 -14.84 -19.79 -16.98
CA ASP A 30 -13.68 -20.32 -16.27
C ASP A 30 -12.48 -19.36 -16.24
N ASP A 31 -12.32 -18.52 -17.27
CA ASP A 31 -11.26 -17.50 -17.35
C ASP A 31 -11.49 -16.33 -16.36
N LEU A 32 -12.73 -16.18 -15.89
CA LEU A 32 -13.12 -15.22 -14.86
C LEU A 32 -13.14 -15.82 -13.45
N HIS A 33 -12.78 -17.11 -13.30
CA HIS A 33 -12.52 -17.67 -11.99
C HIS A 33 -11.18 -17.13 -11.45
N PHE A 34 -11.16 -16.54 -10.26
CA PHE A 34 -9.97 -15.86 -9.72
C PHE A 34 -8.70 -16.74 -9.66
N VAL A 35 -8.84 -18.05 -9.49
CA VAL A 35 -7.72 -19.01 -9.53
C VAL A 35 -7.05 -19.05 -10.91
N ASN A 36 -7.82 -18.87 -11.98
CA ASN A 36 -7.35 -18.90 -13.37
C ASN A 36 -6.98 -17.50 -13.89
N ASN A 37 -7.17 -16.45 -13.08
CA ASN A 37 -7.02 -15.07 -13.50
C ASN A 37 -5.98 -14.33 -12.65
N ALA A 38 -4.80 -14.12 -13.22
CA ALA A 38 -3.70 -13.45 -12.53
C ALA A 38 -4.01 -11.99 -12.18
N ALA A 39 -4.84 -11.29 -12.98
CA ALA A 39 -5.22 -9.91 -12.69
C ALA A 39 -6.13 -9.81 -11.45
N MET A 40 -7.05 -10.75 -11.27
CA MET A 40 -7.89 -10.81 -10.06
C MET A 40 -7.05 -11.11 -8.80
N GLN A 41 -6.05 -12.00 -8.92
CA GLN A 41 -5.14 -12.29 -7.82
C GLN A 41 -4.28 -11.07 -7.48
N GLN A 42 -3.69 -10.41 -8.49
CA GLN A 42 -2.82 -9.27 -8.27
C GLN A 42 -3.59 -8.05 -7.74
N MET A 43 -4.84 -7.84 -8.17
CA MET A 43 -5.71 -6.80 -7.59
C MET A 43 -5.86 -6.98 -6.08
N TRP A 44 -6.07 -8.21 -5.63
CA TRP A 44 -6.12 -8.51 -4.20
C TRP A 44 -4.76 -8.32 -3.52
N ASP A 45 -3.69 -8.83 -4.12
CA ASP A 45 -2.35 -8.70 -3.56
C ASP A 45 -1.92 -7.23 -3.42
N ASP A 46 -2.21 -6.39 -4.41
CA ASP A 46 -1.93 -4.94 -4.37
C ASP A 46 -2.70 -4.23 -3.24
N ILE A 47 -3.94 -4.60 -2.96
CA ILE A 47 -4.67 -4.06 -1.80
C ILE A 47 -4.06 -4.59 -0.50
N ARG A 48 -3.86 -5.90 -0.39
CA ARG A 48 -3.39 -6.56 0.84
C ARG A 48 -2.00 -6.07 1.26
N ARG A 49 -1.10 -5.90 0.30
CA ARG A 49 0.30 -5.47 0.51
C ARG A 49 0.46 -3.97 0.72
N THR A 50 -0.63 -3.20 0.72
CA THR A 50 -0.62 -1.74 0.89
C THR A 50 -1.03 -1.32 2.29
N ILE A 51 -0.36 -0.31 2.83
CA ILE A 51 -0.79 0.48 4.01
C ILE A 51 -0.38 1.94 3.81
N ILE A 52 -1.00 2.85 4.58
CA ILE A 52 -0.62 4.26 4.58
C ILE A 52 -0.08 4.63 5.97
N VAL A 53 1.07 5.33 6.04
CA VAL A 53 1.70 5.72 7.31
C VAL A 53 2.05 7.20 7.32
N GLY A 54 1.50 7.94 8.27
CA GLY A 54 1.79 9.36 8.49
C GLY A 54 3.22 9.58 8.98
N LEU A 55 3.85 10.65 8.48
CA LEU A 55 5.20 11.05 8.86
C LEU A 55 5.23 12.13 9.95
N ASP A 56 4.14 12.86 10.17
CA ASP A 56 4.09 14.00 11.09
C ASP A 56 4.55 13.64 12.52
N LEU A 57 4.07 12.51 13.06
CA LEU A 57 4.46 12.07 14.41
C LEU A 57 5.95 11.67 14.46
N ALA A 58 6.45 11.02 13.42
CA ALA A 58 7.86 10.65 13.34
C ALA A 58 8.77 11.89 13.24
N HIS A 59 8.41 12.85 12.38
CA HIS A 59 9.09 14.13 12.26
C HIS A 59 9.08 14.92 13.58
N GLN A 60 7.95 14.92 14.29
CA GLN A 60 7.87 15.54 15.62
C GLN A 60 8.77 14.84 16.64
N THR A 61 8.90 13.51 16.61
CA THR A 61 9.84 12.79 17.48
C THR A 61 11.28 13.21 17.19
N LEU A 62 11.68 13.30 15.91
CA LEU A 62 13.00 13.77 15.51
C LEU A 62 13.29 15.19 16.02
N GLN A 63 12.36 16.12 15.79
CA GLN A 63 12.51 17.53 16.15
C GLN A 63 12.50 17.74 17.68
N LYS A 64 11.52 17.16 18.38
CA LYS A 64 11.29 17.43 19.81
C LYS A 64 12.15 16.60 20.74
N ARG A 65 12.39 15.31 20.44
CA ARG A 65 13.16 14.41 21.32
C ARG A 65 14.63 14.36 20.98
N LEU A 66 14.99 14.49 19.69
CA LEU A 66 16.37 14.34 19.23
C LEU A 66 17.01 15.64 18.76
N GLY A 67 16.25 16.75 18.70
CA GLY A 67 16.77 18.05 18.26
C GLY A 67 17.24 18.04 16.80
N LYS A 68 16.73 17.12 15.97
CA LYS A 68 17.10 16.98 14.56
C LYS A 68 16.18 17.82 13.70
N GLU A 69 16.75 18.46 12.69
CA GLU A 69 15.98 19.18 11.68
C GLU A 69 15.36 18.20 10.68
N VAL A 70 14.20 18.56 10.15
CA VAL A 70 13.50 17.82 9.10
C VAL A 70 13.24 18.81 7.97
N THR A 71 13.88 18.58 6.82
CA THR A 71 13.80 19.41 5.61
C THR A 71 13.43 18.52 4.42
N PRO A 72 13.03 19.09 3.27
CA PRO A 72 12.85 18.29 2.04
C PRO A 72 14.09 17.45 1.69
N GLU A 73 15.30 17.98 1.93
CA GLU A 73 16.55 17.27 1.68
C GLU A 73 16.70 16.03 2.58
N THR A 74 16.42 16.15 3.89
CA THR A 74 16.48 15.00 4.81
C THR A 74 15.38 13.99 4.53
N ILE A 75 14.22 14.44 4.04
CA ILE A 75 13.12 13.57 3.63
C ILE A 75 13.50 12.81 2.35
N ASN A 76 14.12 13.46 1.36
CA ASN A 76 14.62 12.79 0.15
C ASN A 76 15.66 11.72 0.51
N GLU A 77 16.63 12.04 1.37
CA GLU A 77 17.60 11.04 1.85
C GLU A 77 16.91 9.87 2.56
N TYR A 78 15.94 10.16 3.42
CA TYR A 78 15.12 9.12 4.05
C TYR A 78 14.38 8.25 3.03
N LEU A 79 13.83 8.82 1.96
CA LEU A 79 13.09 8.09 0.93
C LEU A 79 14.01 7.21 0.07
N HIS A 80 15.25 7.63 -0.18
CA HIS A 80 16.28 6.78 -0.80
C HIS A 80 16.60 5.57 0.10
N VAL A 81 16.93 5.83 1.37
CA VAL A 81 17.23 4.76 2.34
C VAL A 81 16.04 3.81 2.51
N LEU A 82 14.82 4.35 2.56
CA LEU A 82 13.60 3.58 2.73
C LEU A 82 13.29 2.71 1.51
N ASN A 83 13.48 3.20 0.29
CA ASN A 83 13.24 2.39 -0.90
C ASN A 83 14.31 1.31 -1.11
N HIS A 84 15.51 1.46 -0.54
CA HIS A 84 16.48 0.37 -0.40
C HIS A 84 16.05 -0.64 0.68
N ALA A 85 15.65 -0.16 1.86
CA ALA A 85 15.33 -1.01 3.00
C ALA A 85 13.99 -1.77 2.87
N MET A 86 12.95 -1.14 2.29
CA MET A 86 11.58 -1.67 2.26
C MET A 86 11.46 -3.04 1.57
N PRO A 87 12.16 -3.31 0.45
CA PRO A 87 12.20 -4.64 -0.16
C PRO A 87 12.88 -5.73 0.69
N GLY A 88 13.59 -5.37 1.77
CA GLY A 88 14.26 -6.29 2.68
C GLY A 88 15.79 -6.27 2.62
N ALA A 89 16.38 -5.09 2.37
CA ALA A 89 17.83 -4.87 2.39
C ALA A 89 18.28 -4.17 3.69
N ALA A 90 19.55 -4.34 4.07
CA ALA A 90 20.10 -3.84 5.32
C ALA A 90 20.71 -2.44 5.19
N VAL A 91 20.65 -1.66 6.27
CA VAL A 91 21.16 -0.27 6.32
C VAL A 91 22.02 0.05 7.56
N VAL A 92 22.20 -0.89 8.50
CA VAL A 92 22.96 -0.64 9.74
C VAL A 92 23.92 -1.77 10.08
N GLN A 93 23.40 -3.00 10.21
CA GLN A 93 24.19 -4.11 10.74
C GLN A 93 25.12 -4.68 9.68
N GLU A 94 26.31 -5.11 10.10
CA GLU A 94 27.27 -5.86 9.29
C GLU A 94 26.80 -7.32 9.07
N HIS A 95 27.26 -7.95 7.99
CA HIS A 95 27.03 -9.38 7.71
C HIS A 95 25.55 -9.78 7.62
N MET A 96 24.72 -8.92 7.05
CA MET A 96 23.31 -9.20 6.81
C MET A 96 23.10 -10.04 5.54
N VAL A 97 22.02 -10.82 5.54
CA VAL A 97 21.47 -11.46 4.34
C VAL A 97 20.24 -10.68 3.91
N GLU A 98 20.02 -10.56 2.61
CA GLU A 98 19.02 -9.68 2.02
C GLU A 98 18.12 -10.45 1.06
N THR A 99 16.94 -9.89 0.76
CA THR A 99 16.09 -10.41 -0.30
C THR A 99 16.73 -10.19 -1.67
N HIS A 100 16.49 -11.10 -2.62
CA HIS A 100 16.95 -10.89 -3.99
C HIS A 100 16.11 -9.79 -4.65
N PRO A 101 16.68 -8.67 -5.15
CA PRO A 101 15.91 -7.53 -5.65
C PRO A 101 14.89 -7.88 -6.74
N ALA A 102 15.23 -8.80 -7.66
CA ALA A 102 14.31 -9.24 -8.72
C ALA A 102 13.05 -10.00 -8.21
N LEU A 103 13.01 -10.42 -6.94
CA LEU A 103 11.83 -11.06 -6.33
C LEU A 103 10.94 -10.07 -5.57
N THR A 104 11.39 -8.81 -5.45
CA THR A 104 10.76 -7.77 -4.63
C THR A 104 10.69 -6.43 -5.38
N GLU A 105 10.79 -6.44 -6.70
CA GLU A 105 10.78 -5.24 -7.56
C GLU A 105 9.46 -4.46 -7.49
N ASP A 106 8.38 -5.12 -7.08
CA ASP A 106 7.06 -4.53 -6.90
C ASP A 106 6.91 -3.77 -5.57
N CYS A 107 7.91 -3.86 -4.68
CA CYS A 107 7.96 -3.23 -3.38
C CYS A 107 8.54 -1.81 -3.46
N TYR A 108 7.82 -0.82 -2.96
CA TYR A 108 8.28 0.56 -2.94
C TYR A 108 7.49 1.41 -1.93
N VAL A 109 8.01 2.60 -1.65
CA VAL A 109 7.34 3.63 -0.87
C VAL A 109 7.29 4.93 -1.65
N LYS A 110 6.10 5.53 -1.69
CA LYS A 110 5.90 6.91 -2.15
C LYS A 110 5.24 7.75 -1.08
N VAL A 111 5.32 9.06 -1.22
CA VAL A 111 4.70 10.03 -0.32
C VAL A 111 3.70 10.93 -1.04
N PHE A 112 2.75 11.45 -0.29
CA PHE A 112 1.88 12.54 -0.70
C PHE A 112 1.66 13.50 0.47
N THR A 113 1.37 14.76 0.13
CA THR A 113 1.04 15.84 1.06
C THR A 113 0.09 16.81 0.34
N GLY A 114 -0.70 17.57 1.10
CA GLY A 114 -1.45 18.71 0.57
C GLY A 114 -0.66 20.03 0.61
N ASP A 115 0.59 19.99 1.08
CA ASP A 115 1.52 21.12 1.07
C ASP A 115 2.32 21.13 -0.24
N ASP A 116 1.91 21.99 -1.18
CA ASP A 116 2.51 22.05 -2.52
C ASP A 116 4.00 22.44 -2.48
N GLU A 117 4.40 23.35 -1.57
CA GLU A 117 5.80 23.76 -1.42
C GLU A 117 6.67 22.57 -0.99
N MET A 118 6.20 21.80 -0.01
CA MET A 118 6.89 20.57 0.41
C MET A 118 6.90 19.51 -0.70
N ALA A 119 5.83 19.39 -1.48
CA ALA A 119 5.77 18.40 -2.56
C ALA A 119 6.71 18.73 -3.73
N ASP A 120 6.89 20.01 -4.05
CA ASP A 120 7.72 20.49 -5.16
C ASP A 120 9.23 20.33 -4.87
N ASP A 121 9.63 20.39 -3.59
CA ASP A 121 11.03 20.20 -3.16
C ASP A 121 11.43 18.72 -2.97
N LEU A 122 10.49 17.79 -3.12
CA LEU A 122 10.76 16.35 -3.05
C LEU A 122 11.06 15.77 -4.43
N GLU A 123 11.91 14.74 -4.46
CA GLU A 123 12.25 14.08 -5.71
C GLU A 123 11.01 13.42 -6.35
N PRO A 124 10.67 13.73 -7.61
CA PRO A 124 9.41 13.29 -8.23
C PRO A 124 9.20 11.78 -8.28
N GLN A 125 10.27 10.98 -8.23
CA GLN A 125 10.17 9.52 -8.22
C GLN A 125 9.44 8.99 -6.98
N PHE A 126 9.55 9.69 -5.85
CA PHE A 126 8.93 9.32 -4.59
C PHE A 126 7.57 9.98 -4.35
N VAL A 127 7.16 10.94 -5.18
CA VAL A 127 5.94 11.74 -4.92
C VAL A 127 4.74 11.22 -5.72
N LEU A 128 3.62 10.99 -5.03
CA LEU A 128 2.29 10.88 -5.64
C LEU A 128 1.71 12.29 -5.78
N ASN A 129 2.06 12.95 -6.89
CA ASN A 129 1.64 14.33 -7.14
C ASN A 129 0.11 14.41 -7.37
N ILE A 130 -0.60 15.03 -6.43
CA ILE A 130 -2.07 15.09 -6.40
C ILE A 130 -2.60 15.88 -7.62
N ASP A 131 -1.98 17.00 -7.97
CA ASP A 131 -2.42 17.83 -9.10
C ASP A 131 -2.22 17.14 -10.46
N LYS A 132 -1.23 16.26 -10.57
CA LYS A 132 -1.00 15.43 -11.76
C LYS A 132 -1.99 14.26 -11.86
N LEU A 133 -2.40 13.70 -10.71
CA LEU A 133 -3.19 12.48 -10.65
C LEU A 133 -4.71 12.74 -10.71
N PHE A 134 -5.16 13.91 -10.26
CA PHE A 134 -6.57 14.23 -10.07
C PHE A 134 -6.99 15.50 -10.83
N PRO A 135 -8.24 15.58 -11.32
CA PRO A 135 -8.81 16.83 -11.83
C PRO A 135 -8.78 17.94 -10.78
N THR A 136 -8.60 19.20 -11.21
CA THR A 136 -8.35 20.36 -10.33
C THR A 136 -9.28 20.47 -9.13
N LYS A 137 -10.59 20.24 -9.33
CA LYS A 137 -11.57 20.32 -8.23
C LYS A 137 -11.37 19.21 -7.19
N MET A 138 -11.09 17.99 -7.64
CA MET A 138 -10.81 16.86 -6.75
C MET A 138 -9.46 17.03 -6.06
N ALA A 139 -8.43 17.48 -6.80
CA ALA A 139 -7.12 17.78 -6.24
C ALA A 139 -7.21 18.80 -5.10
N ALA A 140 -7.95 19.90 -5.31
CA ALA A 140 -8.17 20.90 -4.26
C ALA A 140 -8.88 20.33 -3.02
N GLN A 141 -9.88 19.45 -3.19
CA GLN A 141 -10.56 18.78 -2.08
C GLN A 141 -9.62 17.83 -1.32
N LEU A 142 -8.83 17.04 -2.03
CA LEU A 142 -7.86 16.13 -1.45
C LEU A 142 -6.76 16.88 -0.69
N LYS A 143 -6.17 17.91 -1.29
CA LYS A 143 -5.16 18.75 -0.62
C LYS A 143 -5.73 19.43 0.62
N ALA A 144 -6.97 19.92 0.58
CA ALA A 144 -7.63 20.48 1.75
C ALA A 144 -7.87 19.43 2.87
N ALA A 145 -8.20 18.19 2.50
CA ALA A 145 -8.43 17.11 3.46
C ALA A 145 -7.12 16.59 4.09
N VAL A 146 -6.04 16.49 3.30
CA VAL A 146 -4.71 16.08 3.77
C VAL A 146 -4.04 17.21 4.57
N GLY A 147 -4.27 18.46 4.18
CA GLY A 147 -3.61 19.62 4.77
C GLY A 147 -2.11 19.55 4.59
N LYS A 148 -1.35 20.06 5.58
CA LYS A 148 0.12 20.02 5.56
C LYS A 148 0.72 18.68 6.04
N SER A 149 -0.13 17.69 6.32
CA SER A 149 0.33 16.38 6.77
C SER A 149 0.98 15.60 5.62
N MET A 150 2.05 14.89 5.93
CA MET A 150 2.73 14.03 4.96
C MET A 150 2.48 12.56 5.25
N TRP A 151 2.20 11.79 4.21
CA TRP A 151 1.81 10.39 4.30
C TRP A 151 2.62 9.53 3.35
N GLN A 152 2.96 8.32 3.78
CA GLN A 152 3.64 7.31 2.99
C GLN A 152 2.63 6.27 2.50
N ALA A 153 2.54 6.06 1.20
CA ALA A 153 1.92 4.88 0.61
C ALA A 153 2.99 3.78 0.49
N VAL A 154 2.88 2.75 1.33
CA VAL A 154 3.85 1.66 1.40
C VAL A 154 3.25 0.42 0.77
N HIS A 155 3.97 -0.16 -0.18
CA HIS A 155 3.61 -1.42 -0.81
C HIS A 155 4.72 -2.44 -0.55
N ILE A 156 4.44 -3.45 0.28
CA ILE A 156 5.42 -4.52 0.57
C ILE A 156 5.46 -5.52 -0.61
N PRO A 157 6.44 -6.45 -0.68
CA PRO A 157 6.52 -7.37 -1.80
C PRO A 157 5.31 -8.31 -1.89
N THR A 158 4.77 -8.50 -3.09
CA THR A 158 3.69 -9.46 -3.36
C THR A 158 4.11 -10.87 -2.94
N THR A 159 5.36 -11.28 -3.16
CA THR A 159 5.82 -12.60 -2.72
C THR A 159 5.69 -12.79 -1.21
N VAL A 160 5.97 -11.74 -0.41
CA VAL A 160 5.79 -11.78 1.05
C VAL A 160 4.30 -11.85 1.40
N SER A 161 3.47 -11.03 0.75
CA SER A 161 2.02 -11.03 0.97
C SER A 161 1.36 -12.38 0.64
N ARG A 162 1.86 -13.09 -0.39
CA ARG A 162 1.37 -14.42 -0.78
C ARG A 162 1.87 -15.52 0.16
N THR A 163 3.08 -15.40 0.70
CA THR A 163 3.63 -16.36 1.68
C THR A 163 3.01 -16.18 3.07
N CYS A 164 2.63 -14.95 3.43
CA CYS A 164 2.10 -14.61 4.75
C CYS A 164 0.61 -14.22 4.68
N ASP A 165 0.23 -13.12 5.32
CA ASP A 165 -1.15 -12.63 5.44
C ASP A 165 -1.22 -11.09 5.38
N GLY A 166 -2.42 -10.51 5.43
CA GLY A 166 -2.61 -9.05 5.47
C GLY A 166 -2.05 -8.40 6.74
N GLY A 167 -2.07 -9.11 7.87
CA GLY A 167 -1.51 -8.63 9.14
C GLY A 167 0.00 -8.36 9.05
N THR A 168 0.69 -8.98 8.11
CA THR A 168 2.12 -8.81 7.88
C THR A 168 2.46 -7.41 7.37
N THR A 169 1.58 -6.79 6.57
CA THR A 169 1.87 -5.54 5.83
C THR A 169 2.30 -4.37 6.72
N SER A 170 1.50 -4.03 7.74
CA SER A 170 1.84 -2.91 8.64
C SER A 170 3.08 -3.20 9.51
N ARG A 171 3.31 -4.48 9.84
CA ARG A 171 4.47 -4.88 10.63
C ARG A 171 5.74 -4.76 9.81
N TRP A 172 5.76 -5.35 8.62
CA TRP A 172 6.88 -5.25 7.67
C TRP A 172 7.22 -3.79 7.40
N SER A 173 6.22 -2.98 7.05
CA SER A 173 6.40 -1.54 6.83
C SER A 173 7.07 -0.85 8.01
N ALA A 174 6.56 -1.05 9.23
CA ALA A 174 7.08 -0.35 10.39
C ALA A 174 8.53 -0.73 10.73
N MET A 175 8.94 -1.98 10.44
CA MET A 175 10.32 -2.40 10.67
C MET A 175 11.27 -1.61 9.75
N GLN A 176 10.94 -1.55 8.45
CA GLN A 176 11.81 -0.89 7.48
C GLN A 176 11.76 0.64 7.61
N ILE A 177 10.61 1.22 7.97
CA ILE A 177 10.51 2.64 8.36
C ILE A 177 11.43 2.96 9.54
N GLY A 178 11.37 2.15 10.61
CA GLY A 178 12.22 2.34 11.78
C GLY A 178 13.72 2.29 11.45
N MET A 179 14.15 1.29 10.67
CA MET A 179 15.54 1.16 10.24
C MET A 179 15.98 2.32 9.33
N SER A 180 15.08 2.81 8.48
CA SER A 180 15.38 3.92 7.57
C SER A 180 15.50 5.24 8.30
N PHE A 181 14.68 5.47 9.34
CA PHE A 181 14.89 6.62 10.24
C PHE A 181 16.24 6.53 10.97
N ILE A 182 16.62 5.34 11.45
CA ILE A 182 17.92 5.14 12.11
C ILE A 182 19.05 5.50 11.14
N GLY A 183 19.03 4.96 9.92
CA GLY A 183 20.04 5.20 8.90
C GLY A 183 20.11 6.65 8.42
N ALA A 184 18.99 7.19 7.93
CA ALA A 184 18.94 8.51 7.30
C ALA A 184 19.16 9.66 8.30
N TYR A 185 18.60 9.55 9.51
CA TYR A 185 18.70 10.61 10.51
C TYR A 185 19.85 10.38 11.51
N LYS A 186 20.70 9.37 11.32
CA LYS A 186 21.85 9.08 12.21
C LYS A 186 21.41 8.99 13.67
N MET A 187 20.39 8.18 13.92
CA MET A 187 19.93 7.91 15.29
C MET A 187 20.78 6.81 15.91
N CYS A 188 20.75 6.68 17.24
CA CYS A 188 21.31 5.49 17.87
C CYS A 188 20.45 4.27 17.50
N ALA A 189 21.08 3.20 17.04
CA ALA A 189 20.42 1.97 16.61
C ALA A 189 19.86 1.19 17.81
N GLY A 190 18.70 1.64 18.32
CA GLY A 190 18.01 1.03 19.46
C GLY A 190 17.86 1.93 20.70
N GLU A 191 17.75 3.25 20.54
CA GLU A 191 17.45 4.16 21.65
C GLU A 191 15.93 4.33 21.91
N ALA A 192 15.58 4.93 23.05
CA ALA A 192 14.18 5.10 23.48
C ALA A 192 13.30 5.84 22.46
N ALA A 193 13.85 6.78 21.69
CA ALA A 193 13.10 7.50 20.65
C ALA A 193 12.66 6.58 19.49
N VAL A 194 13.36 5.47 19.24
CA VAL A 194 12.97 4.48 18.21
C VAL A 194 11.64 3.81 18.57
N ALA A 195 11.33 3.66 19.86
CA ALA A 195 10.04 3.11 20.28
C ALA A 195 8.86 4.02 19.90
N ASP A 196 9.04 5.35 19.94
CA ASP A 196 8.01 6.30 19.49
C ASP A 196 7.77 6.17 17.98
N LEU A 197 8.84 6.00 17.19
CA LEU A 197 8.73 5.76 15.75
C LEU A 197 7.98 4.45 15.47
N ALA A 198 8.30 3.39 16.21
CA ALA A 198 7.61 2.11 16.09
C ALA A 198 6.12 2.21 16.47
N PHE A 199 5.78 2.96 17.52
CA PHE A 199 4.38 3.17 17.90
C PHE A 199 3.62 4.02 16.86
N ALA A 200 4.25 5.06 16.34
CA ALA A 200 3.69 5.88 15.26
C ALA A 200 3.42 5.05 14.01
N ALA A 201 4.39 4.27 13.53
CA ALA A 201 4.26 3.49 12.30
C ALA A 201 3.33 2.28 12.42
N LYS A 202 3.08 1.74 13.63
CA LYS A 202 2.26 0.55 13.85
C LYS A 202 0.84 0.82 14.36
N HIS A 203 0.59 2.00 14.94
CA HIS A 203 -0.68 2.30 15.59
C HIS A 203 -1.13 3.74 15.37
N ALA A 204 -0.36 4.73 15.85
CA ALA A 204 -0.87 6.11 15.94
C ALA A 204 -0.97 6.84 14.59
N GLY A 205 -0.15 6.45 13.60
CA GLY A 205 -0.11 7.07 12.28
C GLY A 205 -0.40 6.10 11.14
N VAL A 206 -0.85 4.87 11.41
CA VAL A 206 -1.12 3.88 10.36
C VAL A 206 -2.59 3.86 9.96
N ILE A 207 -2.85 3.80 8.67
CA ILE A 207 -4.15 3.47 8.08
C ILE A 207 -4.01 2.10 7.44
N GLN A 208 -4.74 1.14 7.99
CA GLN A 208 -4.87 -0.19 7.43
C GLN A 208 -5.96 -0.20 6.36
N MET A 209 -5.83 -1.05 5.35
CA MET A 209 -6.83 -1.19 4.29
C MET A 209 -8.10 -1.87 4.81
N ALA A 210 -7.95 -2.72 5.83
CA ALA A 210 -9.04 -3.45 6.45
C ALA A 210 -8.82 -3.62 7.96
N ASP A 211 -9.90 -3.57 8.74
CA ASP A 211 -9.89 -3.83 10.18
C ASP A 211 -9.83 -5.35 10.50
N ILE A 212 -9.44 -5.69 11.73
CA ILE A 212 -9.42 -7.08 12.22
C ILE A 212 -10.84 -7.67 12.29
N LEU A 213 -10.97 -8.98 12.04
CA LEU A 213 -12.26 -9.68 12.11
C LEU A 213 -12.50 -10.37 13.45
N PRO A 214 -13.78 -10.49 13.88
CA PRO A 214 -14.14 -11.17 15.12
C PRO A 214 -13.81 -12.66 15.08
N ALA A 215 -13.65 -13.27 16.26
CA ALA A 215 -13.12 -14.62 16.45
C ALA A 215 -13.76 -15.72 15.57
N ARG A 216 -15.06 -15.64 15.29
CA ARG A 216 -15.76 -16.62 14.43
C ARG A 216 -15.22 -16.66 13.00
N ARG A 217 -14.66 -15.54 12.51
CA ARG A 217 -14.02 -15.39 11.20
C ARG A 217 -12.64 -14.78 11.37
N ALA A 218 -11.91 -15.23 12.39
CA ALA A 218 -10.65 -14.63 12.83
C ALA A 218 -9.68 -14.43 11.65
N ARG A 219 -9.35 -13.17 11.41
CA ARG A 219 -8.38 -12.70 10.43
C ARG A 219 -7.76 -11.44 10.98
N GLY A 220 -6.46 -11.29 10.73
CA GLY A 220 -5.76 -10.04 11.01
C GLY A 220 -6.30 -8.88 10.16
N PRO A 221 -5.73 -7.68 10.33
CA PRO A 221 -5.98 -6.56 9.45
C PRO A 221 -5.61 -6.85 7.99
N ASN A 222 -6.01 -5.96 7.08
CA ASN A 222 -5.74 -6.05 5.64
C ASN A 222 -6.27 -7.34 4.96
N GLU A 223 -7.35 -7.93 5.49
CA GLU A 223 -8.05 -9.08 4.89
C GLU A 223 -9.42 -8.63 4.33
N PRO A 224 -9.97 -9.27 3.28
CA PRO A 224 -11.07 -8.70 2.49
C PRO A 224 -12.31 -8.38 3.31
N GLY A 225 -12.62 -9.20 4.30
CA GLY A 225 -13.83 -9.03 5.13
C GLY A 225 -13.81 -7.80 6.03
N GLY A 226 -12.65 -7.19 6.27
CA GLY A 226 -12.51 -5.98 7.08
C GLY A 226 -12.50 -4.69 6.26
N ILE A 227 -12.57 -4.77 4.92
CA ILE A 227 -12.57 -3.61 4.04
C ILE A 227 -13.95 -2.95 4.10
N LYS A 228 -13.99 -1.67 4.46
CA LYS A 228 -15.21 -0.86 4.43
C LYS A 228 -15.57 -0.53 2.99
N PHE A 229 -16.86 -0.49 2.66
CA PHE A 229 -17.30 -0.21 1.29
C PHE A 229 -16.75 1.12 0.76
N GLY A 230 -16.78 2.19 1.56
CA GLY A 230 -16.19 3.47 1.17
C GLY A 230 -14.70 3.37 0.86
N HIS A 231 -13.92 2.65 1.67
CA HIS A 231 -12.50 2.44 1.38
C HIS A 231 -12.30 1.67 0.07
N PHE A 232 -13.11 0.63 -0.20
CA PHE A 232 -13.01 -0.10 -1.45
C PHE A 232 -13.35 0.78 -2.66
N CYS A 233 -14.35 1.65 -2.54
CA CYS A 233 -14.65 2.67 -3.55
C CYS A 233 -13.46 3.59 -3.79
N ASP A 234 -12.82 4.11 -2.74
CA ASP A 234 -11.67 5.01 -2.84
C ASP A 234 -10.39 4.33 -3.37
N MET A 235 -10.25 3.02 -3.19
CA MET A 235 -9.18 2.22 -3.81
C MET A 235 -9.34 2.16 -5.34
N VAL A 236 -10.58 2.07 -5.83
CA VAL A 236 -10.88 2.06 -7.26
C VAL A 236 -10.66 3.45 -7.84
N GLN A 237 -9.80 3.54 -8.86
CA GLN A 237 -9.37 4.81 -9.43
C GLN A 237 -10.27 5.33 -10.57
N SER A 238 -11.50 4.84 -10.67
CA SER A 238 -12.43 5.21 -11.75
C SER A 238 -12.89 6.67 -11.64
N ASP A 239 -13.18 7.17 -10.43
CA ASP A 239 -13.64 8.55 -10.21
C ASP A 239 -12.68 9.60 -10.77
N ARG A 240 -11.38 9.42 -10.57
CA ARG A 240 -10.39 10.38 -11.11
C ARG A 240 -10.21 10.28 -12.62
N LYS A 241 -10.57 9.15 -13.23
CA LYS A 241 -10.45 8.91 -14.68
C LYS A 241 -11.70 9.29 -15.45
N TYR A 242 -12.88 9.08 -14.87
CA TYR A 242 -14.18 9.34 -15.49
C TYR A 242 -15.05 10.26 -14.60
N PRO A 243 -14.54 11.45 -14.19
CA PRO A 243 -15.18 12.31 -13.20
C PRO A 243 -16.56 12.87 -13.63
N ASN A 244 -16.85 12.81 -14.93
CA ASN A 244 -18.09 13.32 -15.52
C ASN A 244 -19.06 12.19 -15.93
N ASP A 245 -18.69 10.93 -15.70
CA ASP A 245 -19.54 9.77 -15.95
C ASP A 245 -19.75 9.00 -14.62
N PRO A 246 -20.80 9.36 -13.86
CA PRO A 246 -21.04 8.75 -12.55
C PRO A 246 -21.43 7.27 -12.67
N VAL A 247 -22.00 6.83 -13.81
CA VAL A 247 -22.36 5.43 -14.02
C VAL A 247 -21.12 4.59 -14.25
N ARG A 248 -20.17 5.10 -15.05
CA ARG A 248 -18.88 4.42 -15.27
C ARG A 248 -18.00 4.40 -14.02
N SER A 249 -18.11 5.41 -13.18
CA SER A 249 -17.30 5.51 -11.95
C SER A 249 -17.85 4.71 -10.77
N SER A 250 -19.15 4.38 -10.80
CA SER A 250 -19.83 3.56 -9.77
C SER A 250 -19.56 2.06 -9.88
#